data_AF-A0AAD9X5J9-F1
#
_entry.id   AF-A0AAD9X5J9-F1
#
_cell.length_a   1.000
_cell.length_b   1.000
_cell.length_c   1.000
_cell.angle_alpha   90.00
_cell.angle_beta   90.00
_cell.angle_gamma   90.00
#
_symmetry.space_group_name_H-M   'P 1'
#
loop_
_entity.id
_entity.type
_entity.pdbx_description
1 polymer ?
#
loop_
_entity_poly.entity_id
_entity_poly.type
_entity_poly.pdbx_seq_one_letter_code
_entity_poly.pdbx_strand_id
1 'polypeptide(L)'
;MFFRDELLSWSWRRPLGGMSMAPAAGGGNMNSIDFKNKVNTNVEGVIVRINGVAPQYLEEDENTVDPPQSVQRGITELVEAALAPRNLCMMDPTWHPWS
;
A
#
# COMPACT_ATOMS: atom_id res chain seq x y z
N MET A 1 3.64 10.81 11.64
CA MET A 1 2.75 11.97 11.34
C MET A 1 1.99 11.77 10.04
N PHE A 2 2.64 11.57 8.89
CA PHE A 2 1.99 11.41 7.57
C PHE A 2 0.70 10.53 7.56
N PHE A 3 0.76 9.26 7.97
CA PHE A 3 -0.41 8.36 7.93
C PHE A 3 -1.59 8.81 8.78
N ARG A 4 -1.32 9.47 9.91
CA ARG A 4 -2.37 10.03 10.76
C ARG A 4 -3.08 11.14 10.00
N ASP A 5 -2.32 12.06 9.42
CA ASP A 5 -2.87 13.25 8.78
C ASP A 5 -3.60 12.88 7.49
N GLU A 6 -3.09 11.90 6.73
CA GLU A 6 -3.80 11.36 5.57
C GLU A 6 -5.06 10.57 5.94
N LEU A 7 -5.04 9.77 7.01
CA LEU A 7 -6.24 9.05 7.43
C LEU A 7 -7.34 10.03 7.91
N LEU A 8 -6.94 11.14 8.55
CA LEU A 8 -7.86 12.23 8.86
C LEU A 8 -8.38 12.86 7.56
N SER A 9 -7.51 13.26 6.64
CA SER A 9 -7.88 13.81 5.31
C SER A 9 -8.87 12.90 4.57
N TRP A 10 -8.59 11.60 4.53
CA TRP A 10 -9.41 10.59 3.85
C TRP A 10 -10.79 10.45 4.48
N SER A 11 -10.89 10.49 5.81
CA SER A 11 -12.19 10.42 6.51
C SER A 11 -13.14 11.55 6.13
N TRP A 12 -12.60 12.69 5.67
CA TRP A 12 -13.35 13.86 5.20
C TRP A 12 -13.59 13.89 3.68
N ARG A 13 -12.86 13.09 2.88
CA ARG A 13 -12.94 13.08 1.41
C ARG A 13 -14.02 12.15 0.82
N ARG A 14 -14.81 11.44 1.63
CA ARG A 14 -15.87 10.55 1.11
C ARG A 14 -16.85 11.34 0.21
N PRO A 15 -17.14 10.91 -1.04
CA PRO A 15 -17.95 11.70 -1.97
C PRO A 15 -19.39 11.87 -1.47
N LEU A 16 -19.81 13.13 -1.39
CA LEU A 16 -21.20 13.58 -1.28
C LEU A 16 -21.99 13.45 -2.62
N GLY A 17 -21.65 12.51 -3.53
CA GLY A 17 -22.18 12.64 -4.90
C GLY A 17 -22.05 11.47 -5.88
N GLY A 18 -22.28 10.22 -5.46
CA GLY A 18 -22.37 9.11 -6.42
C GLY A 18 -23.14 7.93 -5.86
N MET A 19 -24.41 7.78 -6.28
CA MET A 19 -25.33 6.66 -6.04
C MET A 19 -24.97 5.69 -4.91
N SER A 20 -25.31 6.07 -3.68
CA SER A 20 -25.68 5.08 -2.66
C SER A 20 -26.99 5.53 -2.06
N MET A 21 -28.06 4.81 -2.40
CA MET A 21 -29.40 4.98 -1.84
C MET A 21 -29.39 4.51 -0.38
N ALA A 22 -28.82 5.31 0.52
CA ALA A 22 -29.00 5.16 1.96
C ALA A 22 -28.67 6.48 2.65
N PRO A 23 -29.47 6.95 3.63
CA PRO A 23 -29.10 8.06 4.47
C PRO A 23 -28.02 7.58 5.45
N ALA A 24 -26.76 7.54 5.02
CA ALA A 24 -25.65 7.32 5.94
C ALA A 24 -25.29 8.65 6.60
N ALA A 25 -26.08 9.00 7.63
CA ALA A 25 -25.57 9.81 8.71
C ALA A 25 -24.23 9.21 9.18
N GLY A 26 -23.14 9.98 9.09
CA GLY A 26 -21.84 9.54 9.61
C GLY A 26 -20.67 9.97 8.75
N GLY A 27 -20.27 11.24 8.85
CA GLY A 27 -18.84 11.53 8.93
C GLY A 27 -18.31 10.69 10.09
N GLY A 28 -17.69 9.56 9.75
CA GLY A 28 -17.54 8.42 10.65
C GLY A 28 -16.79 8.82 11.91
N ASN A 29 -17.49 8.84 13.03
CA ASN A 29 -16.92 8.92 14.36
C ASN A 29 -16.14 7.62 14.64
N MET A 30 -15.01 7.42 13.96
CA MET A 30 -14.06 6.39 14.36
C MET A 30 -13.62 6.76 15.77
N ASN A 31 -13.87 5.87 16.73
CA ASN A 31 -13.38 6.09 18.06
C ASN A 31 -11.83 6.17 18.03
N SER A 32 -11.25 6.83 19.03
CA SER A 32 -9.82 7.11 19.05
C SER A 32 -8.95 5.83 19.00
N ILE A 33 -9.47 4.70 19.49
CA ILE A 33 -8.75 3.42 19.53
C ILE A 33 -8.67 2.84 18.12
N ASP A 34 -9.79 2.76 17.42
CA ASP A 34 -9.85 2.27 16.04
C ASP A 34 -9.04 3.15 15.11
N PHE A 35 -9.07 4.47 15.32
CA PHE A 35 -8.27 5.41 14.55
C PHE A 35 -6.78 5.13 14.72
N LYS A 36 -6.32 4.98 15.96
CA LYS A 36 -4.92 4.64 16.27
C LYS A 36 -4.53 3.29 15.67
N ASN A 37 -5.39 2.29 15.77
CA ASN A 37 -5.15 0.97 15.20
C ASN A 37 -4.99 1.03 13.67
N LYS A 38 -5.87 1.76 12.97
CA LYS A 38 -5.73 1.95 11.52
C LYS A 38 -4.45 2.69 11.13
N VAL A 39 -4.04 3.70 11.90
CA VAL A 39 -2.74 4.36 11.67
C VAL A 39 -1.61 3.34 11.80
N ASN A 40 -1.59 2.54 12.86
CA ASN A 40 -0.57 1.52 13.08
C ASN A 40 -0.54 0.47 11.96
N THR A 41 -1.70 -0.06 11.54
CA THR A 41 -1.80 -1.02 10.44
C THR A 41 -1.23 -0.47 9.12
N ASN A 42 -1.47 0.81 8.82
CA ASN A 42 -0.90 1.43 7.62
C ASN A 42 0.62 1.59 7.72
N VAL A 43 1.13 1.95 8.90
CA VAL A 43 2.58 2.05 9.17
C VAL A 43 3.23 0.67 9.01
N GLU A 44 2.70 -0.35 9.67
CA GLU A 44 3.19 -1.74 9.59
C GLU A 44 3.15 -2.26 8.15
N GLY A 45 2.04 -2.05 7.44
CA GLY A 45 1.90 -2.48 6.04
C GLY A 45 2.91 -1.82 5.09
N VAL A 46 3.30 -0.57 5.34
CA VAL A 46 4.35 0.08 4.55
C VAL A 46 5.74 -0.44 4.90
N ILE A 47 6.04 -0.66 6.19
CA ILE A 47 7.32 -1.25 6.62
C ILE A 47 7.51 -2.63 5.98
N VAL A 48 6.49 -3.49 6.03
CA VAL A 48 6.54 -4.84 5.42
C VAL A 48 6.82 -4.77 3.92
N ARG A 49 6.15 -3.87 3.19
CA ARG A 49 6.37 -3.70 1.74
C ARG A 49 7.77 -3.18 1.43
N ILE A 50 8.27 -2.21 2.20
CA ILE A 50 9.63 -1.70 2.03
C ILE A 50 10.64 -2.82 2.25
N ASN A 51 10.50 -3.60 3.32
CA ASN A 51 11.41 -4.72 3.60
C ASN A 51 11.35 -5.83 2.55
N GLY A 52 10.21 -6.01 1.88
CA GLY A 52 10.07 -6.97 0.78
C GLY A 52 10.79 -6.56 -0.52
N VAL A 53 11.13 -5.27 -0.68
CA VAL A 53 11.78 -4.74 -1.89
C VAL A 53 13.19 -4.23 -1.62
N ALA A 54 13.48 -3.83 -0.38
CA ALA A 54 14.79 -3.38 0.04
C ALA A 54 15.82 -4.52 -0.01
N PRO A 55 17.11 -4.22 -0.24
CA PRO A 55 18.16 -5.22 -0.09
C PRO A 55 18.11 -5.81 1.32
N GLN A 56 17.99 -7.13 1.41
CA GLN A 56 18.10 -7.83 2.68
C GLN A 56 19.58 -7.88 3.05
N TYR A 57 19.98 -7.13 4.08
CA TYR A 57 21.23 -7.41 4.76
C TYR A 57 21.02 -8.73 5.50
N LEU A 58 21.73 -9.78 5.08
CA LEU A 58 21.90 -10.95 5.92
C LEU A 58 22.65 -10.47 7.17
N GLU A 59 21.99 -10.46 8.32
CA GLU A 59 22.73 -10.36 9.57
C GLU A 59 23.66 -11.57 9.63
N GLU A 60 24.93 -11.27 9.84
CA GLU A 60 26.08 -12.15 9.67
C GLU A 60 25.89 -13.47 10.44
N ASP A 61 25.52 -14.53 9.72
CA ASP A 61 25.73 -15.90 10.19
C ASP A 61 27.15 -16.28 9.76
N GLU A 62 28.00 -16.55 10.75
CA GLU A 62 29.47 -16.45 10.75
C GLU A 62 30.24 -17.43 9.84
N ASN A 63 29.67 -17.98 8.76
CA ASN A 63 30.43 -18.92 7.92
C ASN A 63 30.00 -19.07 6.44
N THR A 64 29.16 -18.21 5.89
CA THR A 64 28.88 -18.24 4.44
C THR A 64 28.80 -16.83 3.89
N VAL A 65 29.83 -16.43 3.15
CA VAL A 65 29.89 -15.17 2.39
C VAL A 65 28.99 -15.31 1.17
N ASP A 66 27.68 -15.43 1.36
CA ASP A 66 26.74 -15.32 0.26
C ASP A 66 26.67 -13.85 -0.15
N PRO A 67 26.77 -13.54 -1.45
CA PRO A 67 26.68 -12.16 -1.92
C PRO A 67 25.33 -11.57 -1.51
N PRO A 68 25.28 -10.27 -1.14
CA PRO A 68 24.02 -9.63 -0.77
C PRO A 68 22.99 -9.84 -1.88
N GLN A 69 21.79 -10.32 -1.53
CA GLN A 69 20.75 -10.54 -2.52
C GLN A 69 20.39 -9.20 -3.16
N SER A 70 20.48 -9.16 -4.50
CA SER A 70 20.24 -7.93 -5.26
C SER A 70 18.80 -7.46 -5.08
N VAL A 71 18.63 -6.16 -4.77
CA VAL A 71 17.36 -5.41 -4.78
C VAL A 71 16.53 -5.68 -6.04
N GLN A 72 17.20 -6.08 -7.11
CA GLN A 72 16.60 -6.38 -8.41
C GLN A 72 15.50 -7.43 -8.35
N ARG A 73 15.53 -8.42 -7.45
CA ARG A 73 14.49 -9.48 -7.44
C ARG A 73 13.10 -8.93 -7.12
N GLY A 74 12.94 -8.26 -5.98
CA GLY A 74 11.64 -7.70 -5.57
C GLY A 74 11.14 -6.63 -6.54
N ILE A 75 12.06 -5.85 -7.11
CA ILE A 75 11.72 -4.87 -8.16
C ILE A 75 11.25 -5.56 -9.44
N THR A 76 11.94 -6.63 -9.87
CA THR A 76 11.60 -7.36 -11.10
C THR A 76 10.20 -7.96 -11.00
N GLU A 77 9.87 -8.61 -9.87
CA GLU A 77 8.53 -9.17 -9.63
C GLU A 77 7.43 -8.09 -9.71
N LEU A 78 7.68 -6.90 -9.17
CA LEU A 78 6.75 -5.77 -9.27
C LEU A 78 6.61 -5.24 -10.70
N VAL A 79 7.71 -5.15 -11.45
CA VAL A 79 7.70 -4.72 -12.87
C VAL A 79 6.94 -5.71 -13.73
N GLU A 80 7.19 -7.00 -13.57
CA GLU A 80 6.47 -8.06 -14.28
C GLU A 80 4.97 -8.02 -13.98
N ALA A 81 4.60 -7.84 -12.71
CA ALA A 81 3.20 -7.69 -12.32
C ALA A 81 2.53 -6.45 -12.94
N ALA A 82 3.27 -5.33 -13.05
CA ALA A 82 2.76 -4.11 -13.65
C ALA A 82 2.58 -4.22 -15.18
N LEU A 83 3.41 -5.03 -15.85
CA LEU A 83 3.34 -5.24 -17.30
C LEU A 83 2.43 -6.41 -17.70
N ALA A 84 1.98 -7.23 -16.74
CA ALA A 84 1.14 -8.39 -17.01
C ALA A 84 -0.20 -7.95 -17.64
N PRO A 85 -0.56 -8.42 -18.85
CA PRO A 85 -1.79 -8.03 -19.53
C PRO A 85 -3.04 -8.28 -18.69
N ARG A 86 -3.05 -9.37 -17.92
CA ARG A 86 -4.13 -9.68 -16.97
C ARG A 86 -4.34 -8.58 -15.95
N ASN A 87 -3.26 -8.00 -15.42
CA ASN A 87 -3.35 -6.94 -14.41
C ASN A 87 -3.70 -5.60 -15.06
N LEU A 88 -3.13 -5.31 -16.24
CA LEU A 88 -3.45 -4.11 -17.03
C LEU A 88 -4.93 -4.04 -17.44
N CYS A 89 -5.52 -5.16 -17.86
CA CYS A 89 -6.93 -5.24 -18.24
C CYS A 89 -7.91 -5.04 -17.05
N MET A 90 -7.43 -5.10 -15.80
CA MET A 90 -8.25 -4.86 -14.61
C MET A 90 -8.21 -3.39 -14.15
N MET A 91 -7.37 -2.56 -14.77
CA MET A 91 -7.25 -1.14 -14.46
C MET A 91 -8.41 -0.35 -15.08
N ASP A 92 -8.68 0.83 -14.51
CA ASP A 92 -9.64 1.77 -15.08
C ASP A 92 -9.19 2.19 -16.50
N PRO A 93 -10.06 2.16 -17.52
CA PRO A 93 -9.68 2.54 -18.88
C PRO A 93 -9.16 3.99 -19.02
N THR A 94 -9.55 4.89 -18.12
CA THR A 94 -9.04 6.28 -18.08
C THR A 94 -7.57 6.38 -17.69
N TRP A 95 -6.98 5.30 -17.19
CA TRP A 95 -5.54 5.19 -16.94
C TRP A 95 -4.74 4.91 -18.22
N HIS A 96 -5.40 4.57 -19.33
CA HIS A 96 -4.78 4.26 -20.63
C HIS A 96 -3.70 3.15 -20.57
N PRO A 97 -4.00 1.94 -20.06
CA PRO A 97 -3.03 0.84 -19.88
C PRO A 97 -2.38 0.30 -21.17
N TRP A 98 -2.82 0.77 -22.34
CA TRP A 98 -2.31 0.41 -23.67
C TRP A 98 -1.31 1.41 -24.25
N SER A 99 -1.01 2.50 -23.55
CA SER A 99 -0.12 3.59 -24.04
C SER A 99 1.35 3.38 -23.67
#